data_AF-X1RBW8-F1
#
_entry.id   AF-X1RBW8-F1
#
_cell.length_a   1.000
_cell.length_b   1.000
_cell.length_c   1.000
_cell.angle_alpha   90.00
_cell.angle_beta   90.00
_cell.angle_gamma   90.00
#
_symmetry.space_group_name_H-M   'P 1'
#
loop_
_entity.id
_entity.type
_entity.pdbx_description
1 polymer ?
#
loop_
_entity_poly.entity_id
_entity_poly.type
_entity_poly.pdbx_seq_one_letter_code
_entity_poly.pdbx_strand_id
1 'polypeptide(L)' 'MDSSDSICANISEGYGRFHYKDSLKFYYNARGSLYEAQFWLNRLQKINLVSDVLYNELQ' A
#
# COMPACT_ATOMS: atom_id res chain seq x y z
N MET A 1 -0.31 -0.65 10.33
CA MET A 1 -1.60 -0.48 9.63
C MET A 1 -1.54 0.76 8.74
N ASP A 2 -0.83 1.81 9.18
CA ASP A 2 -0.65 3.10 8.50
C ASP A 2 -0.34 3.03 6.99
N SER A 3 0.56 2.16 6.53
CA SER A 3 0.87 2.04 5.09
C SER A 3 -0.31 1.53 4.26
N SER A 4 -1.14 0.62 4.78
CA SER A 4 -2.31 0.11 4.07
C SER A 4 -3.43 1.15 4.00
N ASP A 5 -3.65 1.88 5.09
CA ASP A 5 -4.65 2.94 5.16
C ASP A 5 -4.27 4.13 4.26
N SER A 6 -2.97 4.44 4.19
CA SER A 6 -2.41 5.47 3.31
C SER A 6 -2.66 5.18 1.82
N ILE A 7 -2.69 3.90 1.39
CA ILE A 7 -3.00 3.54 -0.01
C ILE A 7 -4.41 4.02 -0.36
N CYS A 8 -5.41 3.64 0.45
CA CYS A 8 -6.79 4.02 0.24
C CYS A 8 -7.00 5.53 0.32
N ALA A 9 -6.35 6.20 1.28
CA ALA A 9 -6.41 7.65 1.43
C ALA A 9 -5.88 8.38 0.18
N ASN A 10 -4.71 7.99 -0.32
CA ASN A 10 -4.13 8.60 -1.52
C ASN A 10 -4.97 8.32 -2.78
N ILE A 11 -5.54 7.12 -2.93
CA ILE A 11 -6.43 6.83 -4.07
C ILE A 11 -7.69 7.72 -4.01
N SER A 12 -8.33 7.81 -2.85
CA SER A 12 -9.53 8.63 -2.65
C SER A 12 -9.25 10.11 -2.90
N GLU A 13 -8.13 10.61 -2.37
CA GLU A 13 -7.74 12.01 -2.55
C GLU A 13 -7.39 12.32 -4.02
N GLY A 14 -6.66 11.42 -4.70
CA GLY A 14 -6.35 11.57 -6.12
C GLY A 14 -7.58 11.56 -7.01
N TYR A 15 -8.56 10.70 -6.69
CA TYR A 15 -9.83 10.61 -7.42
C TYR A 15 -10.66 11.90 -7.33
N GLY A 16 -10.60 12.59 -6.19
CA GLY A 16 -11.33 13.85 -5.97
C GLY A 16 -10.74 15.08 -6.66
N ARG A 17 -9.58 14.99 -7.32
CA ARG A 17 -8.94 16.14 -7.98
C ARG A 17 -9.43 16.34 -9.42
N PHE A 18 -9.59 17.59 -9.81
CA PHE A 18 -10.09 17.98 -11.13
C PHE A 18 -9.04 17.83 -12.25
N HIS A 19 -7.76 18.00 -11.94
CA HIS A 19 -6.69 17.93 -12.92
C HIS A 19 -5.91 16.62 -12.82
N TYR A 20 -5.78 15.94 -13.96
CA TYR A 20 -5.09 14.65 -14.05
C TYR A 20 -3.66 14.66 -13.50
N LYS A 21 -2.89 15.72 -13.75
CA LYS A 21 -1.51 15.84 -13.25
C LYS A 21 -1.42 15.92 -11.73
N ASP A 22 -2.46 16.43 -11.08
CA ASP A 22 -2.52 16.51 -9.62
C ASP A 22 -2.95 15.18 -9.03
N SER A 23 -3.97 14.52 -9.60
CA SER A 23 -4.36 13.14 -9.25
C SER A 23 -3.20 12.15 -9.35
N LEU A 24 -2.37 12.29 -10.39
CA LEU A 24 -1.27 11.38 -10.68
C LEU A 24 -0.25 11.32 -9.54
N LYS A 25 0.02 12.45 -8.86
CA LYS A 25 0.94 12.49 -7.72
C LYS A 25 0.43 11.61 -6.56
N PHE A 26 -0.86 11.68 -6.27
CA PHE A 26 -1.48 10.85 -5.25
C PHE A 26 -1.44 9.36 -5.61
N TYR A 27 -1.66 9.01 -6.88
CA TYR A 27 -1.53 7.61 -7.32
C TYR A 27 -0.09 7.10 -7.22
N TYR A 28 0.92 7.95 -7.47
CA TYR A 28 2.31 7.58 -7.22
C TYR A 28 2.60 7.36 -5.73
N ASN A 29 2.03 8.20 -4.85
CA ASN A 29 2.15 8.01 -3.41
C ASN A 29 1.48 6.72 -2.95
N ALA A 30 0.25 6.44 -3.42
CA ALA A 30 -0.46 5.18 -3.13
C ALA A 30 0.37 3.96 -3.54
N ARG A 31 1.01 4.01 -4.73
CA ARG A 31 1.90 2.94 -5.19
C ARG A 31 3.15 2.80 -4.31
N GLY A 32 3.72 3.90 -3.82
CA GLY A 32 4.81 3.88 -2.85
C GLY A 32 4.42 3.16 -1.56
N SER A 33 3.29 3.55 -0.97
CA SER A 33 2.78 2.93 0.26
C SER A 33 2.45 1.43 0.07
N LEU A 34 1.99 1.01 -1.12
CA LEU A 34 1.80 -0.40 -1.44
C LEU A 34 3.11 -1.19 -1.39
N TYR A 35 4.18 -0.67 -1.99
CA TYR A 35 5.49 -1.35 -1.96
C TYR A 35 6.06 -1.43 -0.54
N GLU A 36 5.85 -0.40 0.28
CA GLU A 36 6.23 -0.43 1.69
C GLU A 36 5.45 -1.51 2.46
N ALA A 37 4.13 -1.61 2.25
CA ALA A 37 3.31 -2.64 2.87
C ALA A 37 3.79 -4.06 2.48
N GLN A 38 4.07 -4.29 1.19
CA GLN A 38 4.63 -5.56 0.70
C GLN A 38 6.01 -5.87 1.30
N PHE A 39 6.88 -4.86 1.40
CA PHE A 39 8.19 -5.02 2.04
C PHE A 39 8.04 -5.48 3.50
N TRP A 40 7.13 -4.85 4.25
CA TRP A 40 6.87 -5.25 5.63
C TRP A 40 6.28 -6.66 5.72
N LEU A 41 5.32 -7.02 4.88
CA LEU A 41 4.76 -8.38 4.83
C LEU A 41 5.86 -9.43 4.60
N ASN A 42 6.73 -9.20 3.62
CA ASN A 42 7.88 -10.06 3.34
C ASN A 42 8.85 -10.15 4.53
N ARG A 43 9.08 -9.04 5.24
CA ARG A 43 9.93 -9.00 6.43
C ARG A 43 9.32 -9.79 7.58
N LEU A 44 8.02 -9.66 7.81
CA LEU A 44 7.28 -10.37 8.86
C LEU A 44 7.29 -11.88 8.60
N GLN A 45 7.17 -12.29 7.34
CA GLN A 45 7.29 -13.70 6.98
C GLN A 45 8.69 -14.25 7.24
N LYS A 46 9.73 -13.50 6.87
CA LYS A 46 11.13 -13.91 7.11
C LYS A 46 11.48 -14.09 8.58
N ILE A 47 10.77 -13.42 9.50
CA ILE A 47 10.96 -13.57 10.95
C ILE A 47 9.93 -14.52 11.58
N ASN A 48 9.17 -15.27 10.77
CA ASN A 48 8.13 -16.21 11.18
C ASN A 48 7.04 -15.59 12.08
N LEU A 49 6.73 -14.30 11.91
CA LEU A 49 5.65 -13.64 12.65
C LEU A 49 4.28 -13.82 11.98
N VAL A 50 4.28 -14.17 10.70
CA VAL A 50 3.09 -14.50 9.91
C VAL A 50 3.23 -15.96 9.47
N SER A 51 2.12 -16.71 9.41
CA SER A 51 2.14 -18.09 8.91
C SER A 51 2.21 -18.09 7.38
N ASP A 52 2.78 -19.12 6.77
CA ASP A 52 2.81 -19.25 5.29
C ASP A 52 1.42 -19.15 4.66
N VAL A 53 0.39 -19.69 5.31
CA VAL A 53 -1.00 -19.60 4.84
C VAL A 53 -1.45 -18.14 4.77
N LEU A 54 -1.39 -17.43 5.90
CA LEU A 54 -1.74 -16.01 5.98
C LEU A 54 -0.87 -15.12 5.08
N TYR A 55 0.41 -15.44 4.93
CA TYR A 55 1.31 -14.71 4.02
C TYR A 55 0.87 -14.87 2.56
N ASN A 56 0.52 -16.09 2.13
CA ASN A 56 0.03 -16.36 0.77
C ASN A 56 -1.35 -15.73 0.51
N GLU A 57 -2.18 -15.53 1.53
CA GLU A 57 -3.46 -14.79 1.40
C GLU A 57 -3.26 -13.28 1.24
N LEU A 58 -2.19 -12.72 1.81
CA LEU A 58 -1.91 -11.28 1.82
C LEU A 58 -0.98 -10.81 0.70
N GLN A 59 -0.39 -11.73 -0.07
CA GLN A 59 0.54 -11.44 -1.17
C GLN A 59 -0.19 -11.11 -2.48
#